data_AF-A0A537SK74-F1
#
_entry.id   AF-A0A537SK74-F1
#
_cell.length_a   1.000
_cell.length_b   1.000
_cell.length_c   1.000
_cell.angle_alpha   90.00
_cell.angle_beta   90.00
_cell.angle_gamma   90.00
#
_symmetry.space_group_name_H-M   'P 1'
#
loop_
_entity.id
_entity.type
_entity.pdbx_description
1 polymer ?
#
loop_
_entity_poly.entity_id
_entity_poly.type
_entity_poly.pdbx_seq_one_letter_code
_entity_poly.pdbx_strand_id
1 'polypeptide(L)' 'MREMKLQDLKAQTPAELVSFAEEKGVENASTMRKQELMFAILKQLAIQETDIIGEG' A
#
# COMPACT_ATOMS: atom_id res chain seq x y z
N MET A 1 -1.73 -4.55 17.84
CA MET A 1 -1.82 -4.88 16.40
C MET A 1 -2.00 -3.57 15.66
N ARG A 2 -1.32 -3.35 14.53
CA ARG A 2 -1.57 -2.18 13.67
C ARG A 2 -2.65 -2.59 12.68
N GLU A 3 -3.70 -1.79 12.56
CA GLU A 3 -4.81 -2.02 11.62
C GLU A 3 -4.81 -0.93 10.56
N MET A 4 -5.08 -1.30 9.30
CA MET A 4 -5.22 -0.36 8.19
C MET A 4 -6.44 -0.71 7.34
N LYS A 5 -7.25 0.30 6.99
CA LYS A 5 -8.38 0.08 6.08
C LYS A 5 -7.93 0.13 4.63
N LEU A 6 -8.37 -0.84 3.84
CA LEU A 6 -8.09 -0.89 2.40
C LEU A 6 -8.68 0.33 1.66
N GLN A 7 -9.79 0.87 2.15
CA GLN A 7 -10.42 2.07 1.56
C GLN A 7 -9.50 3.29 1.66
N ASP A 8 -8.78 3.47 2.78
CA ASP A 8 -7.85 4.59 2.97
C ASP A 8 -6.73 4.53 1.95
N LEU A 9 -6.22 3.33 1.67
CA LEU A 9 -5.18 3.14 0.65
C LEU A 9 -5.72 3.41 -0.77
N LYS A 10 -6.98 3.03 -1.05
CA LYS A 10 -7.62 3.31 -2.35
C LYS A 10 -7.91 4.79 -2.57
N ALA A 11 -8.19 5.54 -1.50
CA ALA A 11 -8.49 6.97 -1.52
C ALA A 11 -7.24 7.82 -1.80
N GLN A 12 -6.04 7.30 -1.57
CA GLN A 12 -4.79 7.99 -1.86
C GLN A 12 -4.59 8.25 -3.36
N THR A 13 -3.96 9.38 -3.65
CA THR A 13 -3.51 9.76 -4.98
C THR A 13 -2.35 8.87 -5.44
N PRO A 14 -2.09 8.77 -6.76
CA PRO A 14 -0.95 8.00 -7.26
C PRO A 14 0.40 8.44 -6.69
N ALA A 15 0.60 9.74 -6.46
CA ALA A 15 1.84 10.26 -5.90
C ALA A 15 2.03 9.83 -4.43
N GLU A 16 0.97 9.94 -3.62
CA GLU A 16 0.99 9.48 -2.23
C GLU A 16 1.25 7.97 -2.14
N LEU A 17 0.65 7.17 -3.03
CA LEU A 17 0.90 5.74 -3.09
C LEU A 17 2.36 5.43 -3.42
N VAL A 18 3.01 6.19 -4.31
CA VAL A 18 4.42 5.99 -4.64
C VAL A 18 5.29 6.29 -3.42
N SER A 19 5.09 7.45 -2.78
CA SER A 19 5.83 7.81 -1.57
C SER A 19 5.62 6.79 -0.45
N PHE A 20 4.38 6.34 -0.24
CA PHE A 20 4.07 5.35 0.77
C PHE A 20 4.69 3.98 0.46
N ALA A 21 4.73 3.58 -0.81
CA ALA A 21 5.40 2.35 -1.21
C ALA A 21 6.91 2.43 -0.97
N GLU A 22 7.55 3.55 -1.30
CA GLU A 22 8.97 3.79 -1.05
C GLU A 22 9.30 3.77 0.45
N GLU A 23 8.48 4.41 1.29
CA GLU A 23 8.61 4.37 2.76
C GLU A 23 8.52 2.94 3.33
N LYS A 24 7.74 2.08 2.68
CA LYS A 24 7.59 0.67 3.04
C LYS A 24 8.65 -0.24 2.42
N GLY A 25 9.59 0.32 1.64
CA GLY A 25 10.68 -0.42 1.01
C GLY A 25 10.29 -1.11 -0.30
N VAL A 26 9.28 -0.63 -1.01
CA VAL A 26 8.96 -1.08 -2.38
C VAL A 26 9.89 -0.36 -3.36
N GLU A 27 10.79 -1.11 -3.98
CA GLU A 27 11.68 -0.59 -5.00
C GLU A 27 10.95 -0.34 -6.33
N ASN A 28 11.40 0.67 -7.09
CA ASN A 28 10.85 1.04 -8.39
C ASN A 28 9.35 1.39 -8.39
N ALA A 29 8.81 1.82 -7.25
CA ALA A 29 7.40 2.20 -7.06
C ALA A 29 6.88 3.18 -8.13
N SER A 30 7.69 4.17 -8.52
CA SER A 30 7.35 5.17 -9.54
C SER A 30 7.14 4.60 -10.95
N THR A 31 7.63 3.40 -11.23
CA THR A 31 7.46 2.70 -12.52
C THR A 31 6.28 1.75 -12.55
N MET A 32 5.71 1.43 -11.38
CA MET A 32 4.60 0.49 -11.24
C MET A 32 3.26 1.13 -11.62
N ARG A 33 2.35 0.32 -12.16
CA ARG A 33 0.95 0.75 -12.33
C ARG A 33 0.27 0.85 -10.97
N LYS A 34 -0.75 1.72 -10.84
CA LYS A 34 -1.48 1.92 -9.58
C LYS A 34 -1.93 0.61 -8.90
N GLN A 35 -2.38 -0.38 -9.68
CA GLN A 35 -2.81 -1.68 -9.14
C GLN A 35 -1.63 -2.52 -8.63
N GLU A 36 -0.50 -2.53 -9.34
CA GLU A 36 0.71 -3.25 -8.93
C GLU A 36 1.31 -2.62 -7.68
N LEU A 37 1.34 -1.28 -7.64
CA LEU A 37 1.80 -0.48 -6.51
C LEU A 37 0.95 -0.75 -5.26
N MET A 38 -0.37 -0.75 -5.41
CA MET A 38 -1.32 -1.10 -4.35
C MET A 38 -1.02 -2.50 -3.80
N PHE A 39 -0.82 -3.48 -4.68
CA PHE A 39 -0.53 -4.85 -4.29
C PHE A 39 0.83 -4.98 -3.57
N ALA A 40 1.85 -4.27 -4.06
CA ALA A 40 3.17 -4.24 -3.42
C ALA A 40 3.11 -3.66 -2.01
N ILE A 41 2.36 -2.57 -1.81
CA ILE A 41 2.11 -1.98 -0.49
C ILE A 41 1.40 -2.98 0.43
N LEU A 42 0.31 -3.60 -0.03
CA LEU A 42 -0.45 -4.57 0.78
C LEU A 42 0.42 -5.75 1.20
N LYS A 43 1.30 -6.24 0.30
CA LYS A 43 2.27 -7.28 0.61
C LYS A 43 3.26 -6.84 1.69
N GLN A 44 3.78 -5.62 1.62
CA GLN A 44 4.68 -5.09 2.66
C GLN A 44 3.99 -4.93 4.01
N LEU A 45 2.75 -4.45 4.02
CA LEU A 45 1.96 -4.34 5.25
C LEU A 45 1.69 -5.71 5.89
N ALA A 46 1.39 -6.73 5.08
CA ALA A 46 1.23 -8.10 5.57
C ALA A 46 2.52 -8.68 6.16
N ILE A 47 3.69 -8.41 5.55
CA ILE A 47 5.00 -8.80 6.10
C ILE A 47 5.27 -8.12 7.44
N GLN A 48 4.79 -6.88 7.62
CA GLN A 48 4.88 -6.11 8.86
C GLN A 48 3.81 -6.50 9.89
N GLU A 49 3.11 -7.63 9.70
CA GLU A 49 2.03 -8.10 10.57
C GLU A 49 0.97 -7.00 10.83
N THR A 50 0.71 -6.18 9.82
CA THR A 50 -0.35 -5.16 9.85
C THR A 50 -1.63 -5.78 9.31
N ASP A 51 -2.69 -5.76 10.11
CA ASP A 51 -3.99 -6.27 9.72
C ASP A 51 -4.65 -5.32 8.73
N ILE A 52 -5.06 -5.85 7.59
CA ILE A 52 -5.69 -5.08 6.52
C ILE A 52 -7.19 -5.39 6.52
N ILE A 53 -8.00 -4.37 6.83
CA ILE A 53 -9.45 -4.49 6.89
C ILE A 53 -10.04 -4.03 5.56
N GLY A 54 -10.66 -4.96 4.83
CA GLY A 54 -11.45 -4.69 3.65
C GLY A 54 -12.93 -4.57 4.01
N GLU A 55 -13.53 -3.41 3.77
CA GLU A 55 -14.98 -3.26 3.78
C GLU A 55 -15.51 -3.44 2.35
N GLY A 56 -16.54 -4.29 2.19
CA GLY A 56 -17.20 -4.64 0.93
C GLY A 56 -18.65 -4.17 0.93
#